data_AF-U7H3Y1-F1
#
_entry.id   AF-U7H3Y1-F1
#
_cell.length_a   1.000
_cell.length_b   1.000
_cell.length_c   1.000
_cell.angle_alpha   90.00
_cell.angle_beta   90.00
_cell.angle_gamma   90.00
#
_symmetry.space_group_name_H-M   'P 1'
#
loop_
_entity.id
_entity.type
_entity.pdbx_description
1 polymer ?
#
loop_
_entity_poly.entity_id
_entity_poly.type
_entity_poly.pdbx_seq_one_letter_code
_entity_poly.pdbx_strand_id
1 'polypeptide(L)' 'MATDIKLGWDVEALNKAYRQGYMAGEMGMDKTRCPYRGEVIIAAWEAGWDDAGQARKQRPQQDDDLFSRIA' A
#
# COMPACT_ATOMS: atom_id res chain seq x y z
N MET A 1 -14.89 21.11 -1.27
CA MET A 1 -14.13 19.90 -1.62
C MET A 1 -14.42 19.62 -3.08
N ALA A 2 -13.41 19.67 -3.94
CA ALA A 2 -13.59 19.61 -5.39
C ALA A 2 -13.79 18.15 -5.81
N THR A 3 -15.05 17.77 -6.07
CA THR A 3 -15.34 16.57 -6.85
C THR A 3 -14.91 16.86 -8.28
N ASP A 4 -13.77 16.31 -8.71
CA ASP A 4 -13.33 16.40 -10.10
C ASP A 4 -14.22 15.46 -10.95
N ILE A 5 -15.34 16.01 -11.42
CA ILE A 5 -16.43 15.32 -12.13
C ILE A 5 -16.06 15.08 -13.61
N LYS A 6 -14.85 14.59 -13.91
CA LYS A 6 -14.47 14.30 -15.30
C LYS A 6 -14.28 12.82 -15.65
N LEU A 7 -14.18 11.93 -14.66
CA LEU A 7 -14.12 10.47 -14.89
C LEU A 7 -15.03 9.62 -13.96
N GLY A 8 -15.80 10.24 -13.07
CA GLY A 8 -16.77 9.55 -12.20
C GLY A 8 -16.16 8.82 -10.99
N TRP A 9 -14.86 8.92 -10.76
CA TRP A 9 -14.18 8.31 -9.62
C TRP A 9 -14.03 9.32 -8.47
N ASP A 10 -14.51 8.94 -7.30
CA ASP A 10 -14.31 9.72 -6.08
C ASP A 10 -12.86 9.59 -5.60
N VAL A 11 -12.12 10.70 -5.64
CA VAL A 11 -10.71 10.78 -5.21
C VAL A 11 -10.57 10.34 -3.75
N GLU A 12 -11.58 10.60 -2.91
CA GLU A 12 -11.55 10.17 -1.51
C GLU A 12 -11.63 8.63 -1.41
N ALA A 13 -12.51 7.99 -2.19
CA ALA A 13 -12.58 6.54 -2.29
C ALA A 13 -11.28 5.90 -2.82
N LEU A 14 -10.64 6.50 -3.82
CA LEU A 14 -9.35 6.01 -4.34
C LEU A 14 -8.22 6.15 -3.31
N ASN A 15 -8.14 7.29 -2.62
CA ASN A 15 -7.17 7.50 -1.54
C ASN A 15 -7.39 6.51 -0.39
N LYS A 16 -8.65 6.22 -0.06
CA LYS A 16 -9.00 5.21 0.95
C LYS A 16 -8.53 3.83 0.52
N ALA A 17 -8.79 3.46 -0.73
CA ALA A 17 -8.36 2.18 -1.29
C ALA A 17 -6.82 2.04 -1.24
N TYR A 18 -6.09 3.07 -1.68
CA TYR A 18 -4.63 3.11 -1.59
C TYR A 18 -4.12 2.88 -0.15
N ARG A 19 -4.64 3.62 0.82
CA ARG A 19 -4.22 3.48 2.23
C ARG A 19 -4.52 2.09 2.79
N GLN A 20 -5.67 1.52 2.42
CA GLN A 20 -6.00 0.14 2.81
C GLN A 20 -5.05 -0.88 2.20
N GLY A 21 -4.66 -0.68 0.94
CA GLY A 21 -3.68 -1.52 0.26
C GLY A 21 -2.31 -1.45 0.93
N TYR A 22 -1.86 -0.25 1.25
CA TYR A 22 -0.60 -0.04 1.97
C TYR A 22 -0.59 -0.76 3.31
N MET A 23 -1.66 -0.62 4.12
CA MET A 23 -1.75 -1.35 5.39
C MET A 23 -1.79 -2.88 5.21
N ALA A 24 -2.37 -3.37 4.12
CA ALA A 24 -2.40 -4.80 3.81
C ALA A 24 -1.06 -5.35 3.28
N GLY A 25 -0.22 -4.51 2.66
CA GLY A 25 1.14 -4.85 2.23
C GLY A 25 2.18 -4.70 3.36
N GLU A 26 1.98 -3.71 4.25
CA GLU A 26 2.33 -3.87 5.67
C GLU A 26 1.55 -5.09 6.22
N MET A 27 1.62 -5.60 7.44
CA MET A 27 0.90 -6.87 7.81
C MET A 27 1.18 -8.16 6.99
N GLY A 28 1.70 -8.14 5.75
CA GLY A 28 1.97 -9.29 4.92
C GLY A 28 0.75 -10.00 4.35
N MET A 29 -0.38 -9.30 4.12
CA MET A 29 -1.55 -9.91 3.50
C MET A 29 -1.31 -10.16 2.01
N ASP A 30 -1.91 -11.24 1.48
CA ASP A 30 -1.86 -11.55 0.06
C ASP A 30 -2.65 -10.54 -0.79
N LYS A 31 -2.14 -10.24 -1.98
CA LYS A 31 -2.71 -9.26 -2.92
C LYS A 31 -4.13 -9.65 -3.38
N THR A 32 -4.48 -10.94 -3.42
CA THR A 32 -5.82 -11.43 -3.79
C THR A 32 -6.90 -11.07 -2.75
N ARG A 33 -6.52 -10.58 -1.57
CA ARG A 33 -7.46 -10.15 -0.52
C ARG A 33 -8.03 -8.75 -0.72
N CYS A 34 -7.80 -8.13 -1.88
CA CYS A 34 -8.40 -6.86 -2.25
C CYS A 34 -9.94 -6.93 -2.14
N PRO A 35 -10.58 -6.10 -1.29
CA PRO A 35 -12.03 -6.18 -1.07
C PRO A 35 -12.85 -5.44 -2.13
N TYR A 36 -12.19 -4.70 -3.02
CA TYR A 36 -12.84 -3.82 -3.97
C TYR A 36 -13.23 -4.53 -5.26
N ARG A 37 -14.28 -4.02 -5.90
CA ARG A 37 -14.70 -4.42 -7.26
C ARG A 37 -14.65 -3.18 -8.16
N GLY A 38 -13.97 -3.30 -9.30
CA GLY A 38 -13.77 -2.21 -10.26
C GLY A 38 -12.28 -1.91 -10.47
N GLU A 39 -11.87 -1.85 -11.72
CA GLU A 39 -10.45 -1.85 -12.09
C GLU A 39 -9.68 -0.65 -11.52
N VAL A 40 -10.28 0.55 -11.51
CA VAL A 40 -9.61 1.76 -11.05
C VAL A 40 -9.39 1.78 -9.54
N ILE A 41 -10.40 1.38 -8.76
CA ILE A 41 -10.28 1.32 -7.30
C ILE A 41 -9.40 0.14 -6.84
N ILE A 42 -9.41 -0.97 -7.59
CA ILE A 42 -8.46 -2.07 -7.39
C ILE A 42 -7.04 -1.58 -7.65
N ALA A 43 -6.78 -0.91 -8.79
CA ALA A 43 -5.45 -0.39 -9.11
C ALA A 43 -4.92 0.56 -8.02
N ALA A 44 -5.76 1.42 -7.46
CA ALA A 44 -5.37 2.29 -6.33
C ALA A 44 -4.97 1.48 -5.09
N TRP A 45 -5.75 0.46 -4.72
CA TRP A 45 -5.41 -0.44 -3.62
C TRP A 45 -4.11 -1.21 -3.88
N GLU A 46 -3.96 -1.76 -5.08
CA GLU A 46 -2.77 -2.53 -5.46
C GLU A 46 -1.50 -1.69 -5.46
N ALA A 47 -1.58 -0.42 -5.87
CA ALA A 47 -0.47 0.52 -5.81
C ALA A 47 0.01 0.72 -4.37
N GLY A 48 -0.90 0.93 -3.43
CA GLY A 48 -0.54 1.06 -2.00
C GLY A 48 0.09 -0.22 -1.45
N TRP A 49 -0.45 -1.39 -1.81
CA TRP A 49 0.09 -2.68 -1.39
C TRP A 49 1.52 -2.92 -1.89
N ASP A 50 1.78 -2.59 -3.16
CA ASP A 50 3.12 -2.74 -3.74
C ASP A 50 4.13 -1.78 -3.10
N ASP A 51 3.74 -0.51 -2.87
CA ASP A 51 4.56 0.47 -2.19
C ASP A 51 4.97 0.01 -0.77
N ALA A 52 4.04 -0.59 -0.02
CA ALA A 52 4.35 -1.15 1.29
C ALA A 52 5.29 -2.36 1.21
N GLY A 53 5.12 -3.23 0.21
CA GLY A 53 6.02 -4.34 -0.06
C GLY A 53 7.43 -3.87 -0.41
N GLN A 54 7.56 -2.81 -1.20
CA GLN A 54 8.84 -2.17 -1.50
C GLN A 54 9.47 -1.53 -0.26
N ALA A 55 8.68 -0.82 0.57
CA ALA A 55 9.17 -0.24 1.82
C ALA A 55 9.68 -1.30 2.81
N ARG A 56 9.04 -2.48 2.87
CA ARG A 56 9.54 -3.62 3.66
C ARG A 56 10.87 -4.16 3.14
N LYS A 57 11.02 -4.29 1.82
CA LYS A 57 12.28 -4.73 1.19
C LYS A 57 13.41 -3.72 1.37
N GLN A 58 13.06 -2.43 1.40
CA GLN A 58 14.00 -1.33 1.55
C GLN A 58 14.35 -1.02 3.01
N ARG A 59 13.57 -1.50 4.00
CA ARG A 59 14.03 -1.52 5.40
C ARG A 59 15.26 -2.41 5.43
N PRO A 60 16.47 -1.85 5.58
CA PRO A 60 17.64 -2.68 5.82
C PRO A 60 17.33 -3.44 7.11
N GLN A 61 17.82 -4.66 7.15
CA GLN A 61 17.94 -5.50 8.33
C GLN A 61 18.75 -4.74 9.41
N GLN A 62 18.16 -3.69 10.01
CA GLN A 62 18.84 -2.75 10.90
C GLN A 62 19.15 -3.39 12.27
N ASP A 63 18.56 -4.56 12.53
CA ASP A 63 18.80 -5.36 13.73
C ASP A 63 20.11 -6.18 13.65
N ASP A 64 20.59 -6.57 12.46
CA ASP A 64 21.80 -7.41 12.34
C ASP A 64 23.11 -6.60 12.47
N ASP A 65 23.08 -5.31 12.13
CA ASP A 65 24.25 -4.42 12.23
C ASP A 65 24.52 -3.96 13.68
N LEU A 66 23.51 -3.95 14.54
CA LEU A 66 23.65 -3.52 15.94
C LEU A 66 24.37 -4.56 16.79
N PHE A 67 24.13 -5.86 16.54
CA PHE A 67 24.84 -6.95 17.22
C PHE A 67 26.25 -7.17 16.66
N SER A 68 26.48 -6.89 15.37
CA SER A 68 27.81 -7.05 14.74
C SER A 68 28.84 -6.01 15.19
N ARG A 69 28.42 -4.90 15.81
CA ARG A 69 29.28 -3.79 16.24
C ARG A 69 29.71 -3.87 17.71
N ILE A 70 29.24 -4.88 18.44
CA ILE A 70 29.51 -5.08 19.88
C ILE A 70 30.49 -6.26 20.12
N ALA A 71 30.91 -6.97 19.06
CA ALA A 71 31.91 -8.03 19.11
C ALA A 71 33.34 -7.52 18.82
#